data_AF-A0AAP4D8B1-F1
#
_entry.id   AF-A0AAP4D8B1-F1
#
_cell.length_a   1.000
_cell.length_b   1.000
_cell.length_c   1.000
_cell.angle_alpha   90.00
_cell.angle_beta   90.00
_cell.angle_gamma   90.00
#
_symmetry.space_group_name_H-M   'P 1'
#
loop_
_entity.id
_entity.type
_entity.pdbx_description
1 polymer ?
#
loop_
_entity_poly.entity_id
_entity_poly.type
_entity_poly.pdbx_seq_one_letter_code
_entity_poly.pdbx_strand_id
1 'polypeptide(L)'
;MNRFINCLAASFRIFKKWISGDYSLVMTYWVTGVIPQVVIAISIYSFIINVIGQSTDPSALMRPFLTLAAFALIYTLCSYIAIVCSAVKYSGPKVWRILAILVVVRGCIELVKTVIFFIQELV
;
A
#
# COMPACT_ATOMS: atom_id res chain seq x y z
N MET A 1 -16.74 6.50 26.88
CA MET A 1 -15.28 6.19 26.92
C MET A 1 -14.97 4.71 26.63
N ASN A 2 -15.60 3.74 27.31
CA ASN A 2 -15.33 2.30 27.10
C ASN A 2 -15.55 1.77 25.67
N ARG A 3 -16.54 2.28 24.90
CA ARG A 3 -16.74 1.86 23.51
C ARG A 3 -15.58 2.24 22.58
N PHE A 4 -14.94 3.38 22.82
CA PHE A 4 -13.84 3.86 21.97
C PHE A 4 -12.58 3.03 22.15
N ILE A 5 -12.25 2.69 23.40
CA ILE A 5 -11.12 1.82 23.76
C ILE A 5 -11.31 0.41 23.16
N ASN A 6 -12.53 -0.12 23.22
CA ASN A 6 -12.85 -1.43 22.65
C ASN A 6 -12.72 -1.45 21.11
N CYS A 7 -13.13 -0.38 20.41
CA CYS A 7 -12.93 -0.27 18.95
C CYS A 7 -11.45 -0.19 18.57
N LEU A 8 -10.65 0.54 19.35
CA LEU A 8 -9.20 0.66 19.12
C LEU A 8 -8.50 -0.69 19.29
N ALA A 9 -8.82 -1.41 20.36
CA ALA A 9 -8.28 -2.75 20.62
C ALA A 9 -8.70 -3.75 19.52
N ALA A 10 -9.94 -3.68 19.03
CA ALA A 10 -10.42 -4.52 17.94
C ALA A 10 -9.67 -4.23 16.63
N SER A 11 -9.46 -2.95 16.30
CA SER A 11 -8.74 -2.52 15.10
C SER A 11 -7.29 -3.00 15.10
N PHE A 12 -6.60 -2.86 16.24
CA PHE A 12 -5.23 -3.35 16.39
C PHE A 12 -5.14 -4.88 16.26
N ARG A 13 -6.13 -5.60 16.78
CA ARG A 13 -6.19 -7.07 16.64
C ARG A 13 -6.35 -7.51 15.19
N ILE A 14 -7.20 -6.82 14.42
CA ILE A 14 -7.39 -7.08 12.98
C ILE A 14 -6.10 -6.79 12.22
N PHE A 15 -5.48 -5.63 12.47
CA PHE A 15 -4.21 -5.25 11.87
C PHE A 15 -3.10 -6.29 12.14
N LYS A 16 -3.00 -6.75 13.39
CA LYS A 16 -2.02 -7.79 13.77
C LYS A 16 -2.27 -9.11 13.03
N LYS A 17 -3.52 -9.57 12.94
CA LYS A 17 -3.89 -10.77 12.16
C LYS A 17 -3.57 -10.63 10.68
N TRP A 18 -3.78 -9.44 10.14
CA TRP A 18 -3.49 -9.12 8.74
C TRP A 18 -2.00 -9.21 8.44
N ILE A 19 -1.16 -8.50 9.18
CA ILE A 19 0.30 -8.55 9.01
C ILE A 19 0.85 -9.94 9.30
N SER A 20 0.27 -10.66 10.27
CA SER A 20 0.71 -12.03 10.59
C SER A 20 0.37 -13.03 9.48
N GLY A 21 -0.41 -12.65 8.46
CA GLY A 21 -0.79 -13.53 7.36
C GLY A 21 -1.85 -14.58 7.75
N ASP A 22 -2.66 -14.30 8.76
CA ASP A 22 -3.74 -15.22 9.20
C ASP A 22 -4.94 -15.23 8.24
N TYR A 23 -4.98 -14.27 7.31
CA TYR A 23 -5.98 -14.23 6.23
C TYR A 23 -5.50 -15.01 4.99
N SER A 24 -6.46 -15.45 4.18
CA SER A 24 -6.18 -16.23 2.98
C SER A 24 -5.33 -15.44 1.98
N LEU A 25 -4.40 -16.13 1.31
CA LEU A 25 -3.49 -15.50 0.34
C LEU A 25 -4.23 -14.72 -0.74
N VAL A 26 -5.31 -15.30 -1.28
CA VAL A 26 -6.13 -14.67 -2.33
C VAL A 26 -6.77 -13.39 -1.83
N MET A 27 -7.35 -13.40 -0.63
CA MET A 27 -7.95 -12.21 -0.04
C MET A 27 -6.89 -11.15 0.22
N THR A 28 -5.79 -11.50 0.88
CA THR A 28 -4.70 -10.56 1.17
C THR A 28 -4.15 -9.95 -0.12
N TYR A 29 -3.89 -10.77 -1.14
CA TYR A 29 -3.36 -10.31 -2.42
C TYR A 29 -4.29 -9.32 -3.14
N TRP A 30 -5.58 -9.65 -3.29
CA TRP A 30 -6.51 -8.78 -4.01
C TRP A 30 -6.90 -7.54 -3.21
N VAL A 31 -7.28 -7.72 -1.95
CA VAL A 31 -7.85 -6.65 -1.12
C VAL A 31 -6.77 -5.68 -0.64
N THR A 32 -5.52 -6.13 -0.47
CA THR A 32 -4.45 -5.28 0.08
C THR A 32 -3.32 -4.98 -0.90
N GLY A 33 -3.15 -5.80 -1.92
CA GLY A 33 -2.19 -5.56 -3.00
C GLY A 33 -2.84 -4.86 -4.19
N VAL A 34 -3.74 -5.55 -4.89
CA VAL A 34 -4.20 -5.11 -6.22
C VAL A 34 -5.19 -3.94 -6.15
N ILE A 35 -6.31 -4.11 -5.44
CA ILE A 35 -7.40 -3.12 -5.42
C ILE A 35 -6.91 -1.76 -4.90
N PRO A 36 -6.23 -1.68 -3.74
CA PRO A 36 -5.79 -0.39 -3.22
C PRO A 36 -4.78 0.29 -4.14
N GLN A 37 -3.86 -0.46 -4.76
CA GLN A 37 -2.89 0.13 -5.67
C GLN A 37 -3.56 0.71 -6.91
N VAL A 38 -4.55 0.03 -7.49
CA VAL A 38 -5.33 0.56 -8.63
C VAL A 38 -6.07 1.84 -8.22
N VAL A 39 -6.74 1.83 -7.07
CA VAL A 39 -7.46 3.00 -6.55
C VAL A 39 -6.52 4.18 -6.30
N ILE A 40 -5.38 3.94 -5.65
CA ILE A 40 -4.36 4.96 -5.38
C ILE A 40 -3.80 5.50 -6.70
N ALA A 41 -3.45 4.64 -7.65
CA ALA A 41 -2.91 5.05 -8.94
C ALA A 41 -3.88 5.93 -9.74
N ILE A 42 -5.16 5.53 -9.82
CA ILE A 42 -6.21 6.33 -10.48
C ILE A 42 -6.39 7.68 -9.78
N SER A 43 -6.38 7.68 -8.44
CA SER A 43 -6.55 8.91 -7.65
C SER A 43 -5.38 9.87 -7.84
N ILE A 44 -4.15 9.35 -7.81
CA ILE A 44 -2.93 10.14 -8.07
C ILE A 44 -2.94 10.69 -9.49
N TYR A 45 -3.23 9.86 -10.49
CA TYR A 45 -3.29 10.29 -11.89
C TYR A 45 -4.33 11.39 -12.10
N SER A 46 -5.52 11.21 -11.53
CA SER A 46 -6.60 12.20 -11.60
C SER A 46 -6.23 13.51 -10.89
N PHE A 47 -5.53 13.42 -9.76
CA PHE A 47 -5.04 14.59 -9.03
C PHE A 47 -4.00 15.37 -9.84
N ILE A 48 -3.02 14.69 -10.43
CA ILE A 48 -1.98 15.34 -11.23
C ILE A 48 -2.61 16.09 -12.42
N ILE A 49 -3.51 15.45 -13.16
CA ILE A 49 -4.09 16.06 -14.37
C ILE A 49 -5.05 17.21 -14.04
N ASN A 50 -5.98 16.99 -13.11
CA ASN A 50 -7.06 17.95 -12.88
C ASN A 50 -6.68 19.05 -11.90
N VAL A 51 -5.75 18.78 -10.97
CA VAL A 51 -5.44 19.68 -9.87
C VAL A 51 -4.10 20.36 -10.10
N ILE A 52 -3.04 19.62 -10.44
CA ILE A 52 -1.72 20.23 -10.70
C ILE A 52 -1.68 20.84 -12.10
N GLY A 53 -2.15 20.12 -13.13
CA GLY A 53 -2.11 20.56 -14.53
C GLY A 53 -2.96 21.79 -14.86
N GLN A 54 -3.94 22.12 -14.00
CA GLN A 54 -4.83 23.28 -14.19
C GLN A 54 -4.69 24.35 -13.09
N SER A 55 -3.84 24.14 -12.08
CA SER A 55 -3.67 25.11 -10.98
C SER A 55 -2.71 26.23 -11.37
N THR A 56 -3.06 27.46 -10.95
CA THR A 56 -2.21 28.65 -11.05
C THR A 56 -1.11 28.70 -9.99
N ASP A 57 -1.22 27.91 -8.90
CA ASP A 57 -0.16 27.72 -7.90
C ASP A 57 0.01 26.23 -7.56
N PRO A 58 0.87 25.51 -8.31
CA PRO A 58 1.16 24.09 -8.08
C PRO A 58 1.82 23.83 -6.72
N SER A 59 2.51 24.83 -6.16
CA SER A 59 3.34 24.66 -4.96
C SER A 59 2.50 24.45 -3.70
N ALA A 60 1.33 25.10 -3.62
CA ALA A 60 0.38 24.94 -2.52
C ALA A 60 -0.20 23.52 -2.42
N LEU A 61 -0.31 22.83 -3.56
CA LEU A 61 -0.88 21.48 -3.66
C LEU A 61 0.16 20.37 -3.45
N MET A 62 1.44 20.71 -3.39
CA MET A 62 2.54 19.76 -3.23
C MET A 62 2.59 19.14 -1.82
N ARG A 63 2.28 19.92 -0.77
CA ARG A 63 2.27 19.44 0.62
C ARG A 63 1.22 18.35 0.91
N PRO A 64 -0.07 18.51 0.55
CA PRO A 64 -1.05 17.45 0.75
C PRO A 64 -0.72 16.21 -0.09
N PHE A 65 -0.17 16.39 -1.29
CA PHE A 65 0.30 15.29 -2.13
C PHE A 65 1.42 14.47 -1.47
N LEU A 66 2.45 15.14 -0.93
CA LEU A 66 3.55 14.50 -0.19
C LEU A 66 3.05 13.71 1.02
N THR A 67 2.09 14.27 1.76
CA THR A 67 1.47 13.59 2.91
C THR A 67 0.78 12.30 2.47
N LEU A 68 -0.04 12.36 1.41
CA LEU A 68 -0.73 11.19 0.87
C LEU A 68 0.25 10.13 0.36
N ALA A 69 1.31 10.55 -0.34
CA ALA A 69 2.35 9.66 -0.83
C ALA A 69 3.07 8.92 0.31
N ALA A 70 3.39 9.62 1.40
CA ALA A 70 3.99 9.00 2.59
C ALA A 70 3.08 7.93 3.22
N PHE A 71 1.77 8.20 3.36
CA PHE A 71 0.81 7.20 3.84
C PHE A 71 0.70 6.00 2.91
N ALA A 72 0.63 6.24 1.60
CA ALA A 72 0.57 5.18 0.60
C ALA A 72 1.81 4.27 0.64
N LEU A 73 2.99 4.85 0.89
CA LEU A 73 4.24 4.11 1.00
C LEU A 73 4.23 3.20 2.23
N ILE A 74 3.86 3.72 3.41
CA ILE A 74 3.75 2.91 4.64
C ILE A 74 2.74 1.78 4.46
N TYR A 75 1.57 2.08 3.87
CA TYR A 75 0.55 1.08 3.59
C TYR A 75 1.08 -0.02 2.67
N THR A 76 1.77 0.35 1.59
CA THR A 76 2.32 -0.59 0.61
C THR A 76 3.34 -1.54 1.24
N LEU A 77 4.23 -1.03 2.11
CA LEU A 77 5.18 -1.86 2.85
C LEU A 77 4.46 -2.87 3.76
N CYS A 78 3.46 -2.42 4.52
CA CYS A 78 2.65 -3.30 5.36
C CYS A 78 1.93 -4.38 4.54
N SER A 79 1.38 -4.00 3.37
CA SER A 79 0.73 -4.95 2.45
C SER A 79 1.69 -6.00 1.92
N TYR A 80 2.91 -5.63 1.55
CA TYR A 80 3.91 -6.60 1.11
C TYR A 80 4.28 -7.59 2.21
N ILE A 81 4.48 -7.12 3.44
CA ILE A 81 4.73 -8.00 4.59
C ILE A 81 3.55 -8.96 4.78
N ALA A 82 2.32 -8.45 4.77
CA ALA A 82 1.12 -9.28 4.92
C ALA A 82 1.01 -10.34 3.81
N ILE A 83 1.28 -9.98 2.55
CA ILE A 83 1.26 -10.90 1.40
C ILE A 83 2.34 -11.99 1.58
N VAL A 84 3.57 -11.63 1.96
CA VAL A 84 4.64 -12.60 2.19
C VAL A 84 4.28 -13.54 3.34
N CYS A 85 3.79 -13.02 4.47
CA CYS A 85 3.37 -13.84 5.60
C CYS A 85 2.23 -14.79 5.23
N SER A 86 1.20 -14.31 4.51
CA SER A 86 0.12 -15.16 3.98
C SER A 86 0.65 -16.20 2.99
N ALA A 87 1.63 -15.85 2.14
CA ALA A 87 2.20 -16.75 1.14
C ALA A 87 3.00 -17.88 1.80
N VAL A 88 3.77 -17.59 2.85
CA VAL A 88 4.52 -18.59 3.62
C VAL A 88 3.58 -19.60 4.28
N LYS A 89 2.45 -19.13 4.84
CA LYS A 89 1.44 -19.99 5.48
C LYS A 89 0.50 -20.71 4.50
N TYR A 90 0.50 -20.33 3.22
CA TYR A 90 -0.44 -20.86 2.23
C TYR A 90 -0.19 -22.34 1.91
N SER A 91 -1.14 -23.22 2.20
CA SER A 91 -1.03 -24.67 1.96
C SER A 91 -1.54 -25.14 0.58
N GLY A 92 -2.10 -24.24 -0.23
CA GLY A 92 -2.64 -24.57 -1.56
C GLY A 92 -1.58 -24.73 -2.66
N PRO A 93 -1.96 -24.63 -3.96
CA PRO A 93 -1.04 -24.81 -5.07
C PRO A 93 0.17 -23.86 -5.03
N LYS A 94 1.37 -24.42 -5.17
CA LYS A 94 2.65 -23.66 -5.10
C LYS A 94 2.72 -22.50 -6.09
N VAL A 95 2.03 -22.59 -7.23
CA VAL A 95 1.97 -21.53 -8.25
C VAL A 95 1.51 -20.20 -7.65
N TRP A 96 0.44 -20.21 -6.84
CA TRP A 96 -0.09 -18.99 -6.22
C TRP A 96 0.88 -18.36 -5.23
N ARG A 97 1.60 -19.18 -4.46
CA ARG A 97 2.65 -18.71 -3.56
C ARG A 97 3.77 -18.02 -4.35
N ILE A 98 4.24 -18.64 -5.43
CA ILE A 98 5.33 -18.09 -6.25
C ILE A 98 4.89 -16.77 -6.91
N LEU A 99 3.69 -16.73 -7.50
CA LEU A 99 3.15 -15.52 -8.12
C LEU A 99 3.04 -14.36 -7.10
N ALA A 100 2.54 -14.63 -5.90
CA ALA A 100 2.43 -13.61 -4.86
C ALA A 100 3.81 -13.04 -4.47
N ILE A 101 4.82 -13.90 -4.30
CA ILE A 101 6.18 -13.45 -4.00
C ILE A 101 6.79 -12.67 -5.16
N LEU A 102 6.62 -13.10 -6.41
CA LEU A 102 7.11 -12.37 -7.58
C LEU A 102 6.51 -10.97 -7.68
N VAL A 103 5.22 -10.82 -7.38
CA VAL A 103 4.55 -9.51 -7.34
C VAL A 103 5.13 -8.62 -6.25
N VAL A 104 5.40 -9.16 -5.06
CA VAL A 104 6.06 -8.41 -3.98
C VAL A 104 7.47 -7.99 -4.39
N VAL A 105 8.27 -8.89 -4.97
CA VAL A 105 9.63 -8.58 -5.43
C VAL A 105 9.62 -7.47 -6.48
N ARG A 106 8.75 -7.59 -7.50
CA ARG A 106 8.55 -6.53 -8.51
C ARG A 106 8.14 -5.22 -7.83
N GLY A 107 7.21 -5.29 -6.89
CA GLY A 107 6.73 -4.15 -6.13
C GLY A 107 7.83 -3.43 -5.34
N CYS A 108 8.71 -4.18 -4.68
CA CYS A 108 9.86 -3.62 -3.97
C CYS A 108 10.81 -2.88 -4.93
N ILE A 109 11.06 -3.42 -6.13
CA ILE A 109 11.89 -2.76 -7.14
C ILE A 109 11.26 -1.42 -7.56
N GLU A 110 9.95 -1.40 -7.83
CA GLU A 110 9.24 -0.17 -8.20
C GLU A 110 9.22 0.85 -7.05
N LEU A 111 9.07 0.40 -5.81
CA LEU A 111 9.14 1.27 -4.63
C LEU A 111 10.53 1.92 -4.50
N VAL A 112 11.60 1.16 -4.70
CA VAL A 112 12.98 1.69 -4.68
C VAL A 112 13.17 2.75 -5.76
N LYS A 113 12.74 2.48 -7.01
CA LYS A 113 12.79 3.47 -8.09
C LYS A 113 12.03 4.75 -7.74
N THR A 114 10.84 4.60 -7.18
CA THR A 114 9.98 5.72 -6.77
C THR A 114 10.67 6.57 -5.71
N VAL A 115 11.26 5.95 -4.68
CA VAL A 115 11.99 6.66 -3.62
C VAL A 115 13.21 7.39 -4.18
N ILE A 116 13.99 6.76 -5.06
CA ILE A 116 15.14 7.40 -5.72
C ILE A 116 14.70 8.63 -6.50
N PHE A 117 13.64 8.51 -7.31
CA PHE A 117 13.07 9.62 -8.06
C PHE A 117 12.67 10.79 -7.14
N PHE A 118 11.98 10.51 -6.03
CA PHE A 118 11.62 11.54 -5.06
C PHE A 118 12.84 12.22 -4.42
N ILE A 119 13.89 11.48 -4.10
CA ILE A 119 15.13 12.05 -3.54
C ILE A 119 15.80 12.98 -4.55
N GLN A 120 15.84 12.59 -5.84
CA GLN A 120 16.45 13.40 -6.90
C GLN A 120 15.71 14.72 -7.13
N GLU A 121 14.39 14.75 -7.02
CA GLU A 121 13.59 15.97 -7.19
C GLU A 121 13.71 16.93 -5.98
N LEU A 122 14.09 16.42 -4.80
CA LEU A 122 14.20 17.21 -3.57
C LEU A 122 15.59 17.83 -3.36
N VAL A 123 16.63 17.35 -4.06
CA VAL A 123 18.03 17.82 -3.98
C VAL A 123 18.31 18.83 -5.09
#